data_AF-A0A377B1E1-F1
#
_entry.id   AF-A0A377B1E1-F1
#
_cell.length_a   1.000
_cell.length_b   1.000
_cell.length_c   1.000
_cell.angle_alpha   90.00
_cell.angle_beta   90.00
_cell.angle_gamma   90.00
#
_symmetry.space_group_name_H-M   'P 1'
#
loop_
_entity.id
_entity.type
_entity.pdbx_description
1 polymer ?
#
loop_
_entity_poly.entity_id
_entity_poly.type
_entity_poly.pdbx_seq_one_letter_code
_entity_poly.pdbx_strand_id
1 'polypeptide(L)'
;MLIAQFAADPALLCGDVDIMLPGEYAQLAQLNATQVEIPETTLSALVAEQAAKTPDAPALQMRVTCSAIGKCASRWWRWRICCVSAALNQGDSVAVALPRSVFLTLALHAIVEAGAAWLPLDTGYPDDSPENDAGKMRVRRC
;
A
#
# COMPACT_ATOMS: atom_id res chain seq x y z
N MET A 1 -39.43 -14.04 17.24
CA MET A 1 -38.24 -14.86 16.92
C MET A 1 -37.45 -15.21 18.16
N LEU A 2 -37.04 -14.25 18.99
CA LEU A 2 -36.26 -14.53 20.21
C LEU A 2 -36.95 -15.48 21.21
N ILE A 3 -38.19 -15.17 21.64
CA ILE A 3 -38.96 -16.02 22.57
C ILE A 3 -39.16 -17.43 21.99
N ALA A 4 -39.35 -17.55 20.67
CA ALA A 4 -39.54 -18.84 20.02
C ALA A 4 -38.28 -19.71 20.06
N GLN A 5 -37.09 -19.12 20.02
CA GLN A 5 -35.82 -19.85 20.15
C GLN A 5 -35.64 -20.42 21.56
N PHE A 6 -35.82 -19.60 22.61
CA PHE A 6 -35.76 -20.09 23.99
C PHE A 6 -36.91 -21.03 24.38
N ALA A 7 -38.08 -20.89 23.74
CA ALA A 7 -39.18 -21.83 23.94
C ALA A 7 -38.90 -23.20 23.30
N ALA A 8 -38.13 -23.24 22.21
CA ALA A 8 -37.71 -24.48 21.55
C ALA A 8 -36.51 -25.13 22.26
N ASP A 9 -35.58 -24.32 22.77
CA ASP A 9 -34.44 -24.76 23.57
C ASP A 9 -34.21 -23.84 24.79
N PRO A 10 -34.68 -24.25 25.99
CA PRO A 10 -34.49 -23.46 27.21
C PRO A 10 -33.04 -23.40 27.71
N ALA A 11 -32.16 -24.29 27.23
CA ALA A 11 -30.74 -24.30 27.60
C ALA A 11 -29.87 -23.41 26.67
N LEU A 12 -30.48 -22.79 25.66
CA LEU A 12 -29.80 -21.87 24.74
C LEU A 12 -29.09 -20.76 25.53
N LEU A 13 -27.82 -20.50 25.19
CA LEU A 13 -27.06 -19.44 25.83
C LEU A 13 -27.46 -18.07 25.30
N CYS A 14 -27.42 -17.05 26.15
CA CYS A 14 -27.74 -15.68 25.75
C CYS A 14 -26.87 -15.14 24.61
N GLY A 15 -25.65 -15.67 24.43
CA GLY A 15 -24.73 -15.25 23.37
C GLY A 15 -25.01 -15.88 22.00
N ASP A 16 -25.80 -16.96 21.96
CA ASP A 16 -26.04 -17.76 20.75
C ASP A 16 -27.42 -17.47 20.13
N VAL A 17 -28.21 -16.59 20.75
CA VAL A 17 -29.53 -16.22 20.24
C VAL A 17 -29.40 -15.34 19.00
N ASP A 18 -30.09 -15.72 17.93
CA ASP A 18 -30.11 -14.94 16.69
C ASP A 18 -31.22 -13.89 16.75
N ILE A 19 -30.83 -12.63 16.62
CA ILE A 19 -31.75 -11.48 16.64
C ILE A 19 -32.12 -10.99 15.24
N MET A 20 -31.51 -11.56 14.19
CA MET A 20 -31.74 -11.15 12.81
C MET A 20 -33.14 -11.54 12.35
N LEU A 21 -33.81 -10.61 11.68
CA LEU A 21 -35.10 -10.83 11.05
C LEU A 21 -34.93 -11.67 9.77
N PRO A 22 -36.00 -12.36 9.34
CA PRO A 22 -35.98 -13.09 8.09
C PRO A 22 -35.67 -12.14 6.93
N GLY A 23 -34.63 -12.45 6.17
CA GLY A 23 -34.19 -11.67 5.01
C GLY A 23 -33.08 -10.66 5.30
N GLU A 24 -32.77 -10.31 6.55
CA GLU A 24 -31.65 -9.40 6.85
C GLU A 24 -30.31 -10.03 6.47
N TYR A 25 -30.11 -11.33 6.70
CA TYR A 25 -28.94 -12.04 6.18
C TYR A 25 -28.86 -12.03 4.64
N ALA A 26 -30.01 -12.09 3.96
CA ALA A 26 -30.04 -12.03 2.49
C ALA A 26 -29.69 -10.62 1.97
N GLN A 27 -30.15 -9.57 2.66
CA GLN A 27 -29.75 -8.19 2.37
C GLN A 27 -28.24 -7.99 2.58
N LEU A 28 -27.69 -8.48 3.68
CA LEU A 28 -26.25 -8.44 3.93
C LEU A 28 -25.46 -9.23 2.89
N ALA A 29 -25.96 -10.40 2.48
CA ALA A 29 -25.33 -11.19 1.43
C ALA A 29 -25.30 -10.44 0.09
N GLN A 30 -26.37 -9.70 -0.25
CA GLN A 30 -26.42 -8.87 -1.45
C GLN A 30 -25.46 -7.69 -1.39
N LEU A 31 -25.37 -7.00 -0.25
CA LEU A 31 -24.42 -5.89 -0.07
C LEU A 31 -22.96 -6.36 -0.15
N ASN A 32 -22.68 -7.57 0.32
CA ASN A 32 -21.35 -8.19 0.27
C ASN A 32 -21.08 -8.99 -1.01
N ALA A 33 -21.98 -8.93 -2.01
CA ALA A 33 -21.78 -9.58 -3.31
C ALA A 33 -20.80 -8.76 -4.20
N THR A 34 -19.58 -8.59 -3.71
CA THR A 34 -18.51 -7.79 -4.32
C THR A 34 -17.51 -8.63 -5.10
N GLN A 35 -17.88 -9.87 -5.48
CA GLN A 35 -17.00 -10.76 -6.22
C GLN A 35 -16.74 -10.20 -7.61
N VAL A 36 -15.47 -9.89 -7.89
CA VAL A 36 -14.98 -9.47 -9.19
C VAL A 36 -13.72 -10.27 -9.48
N GLU A 37 -13.69 -10.97 -10.62
CA GLU A 37 -12.47 -11.65 -11.07
C GLU A 37 -11.43 -10.60 -11.47
N ILE A 38 -10.25 -10.69 -10.84
CA ILE A 38 -9.10 -9.83 -11.11
C ILE A 38 -7.92 -10.71 -11.53
N PRO A 39 -7.11 -10.29 -12.52
CA PRO A 39 -5.95 -11.05 -12.93
C PRO A 39 -4.89 -11.07 -11.82
N GLU A 40 -4.18 -12.19 -11.69
CA GLU A 40 -2.97 -12.25 -10.87
C GLU A 40 -1.88 -11.38 -11.53
N THR A 41 -1.60 -10.23 -10.94
CA THR A 41 -0.65 -9.25 -11.46
C THR A 41 0.01 -8.47 -10.33
N THR A 42 0.98 -7.63 -10.66
CA THR A 42 1.68 -6.77 -9.71
C THR A 42 1.57 -5.31 -10.12
N LEU A 43 1.77 -4.40 -9.17
CA LEU A 43 1.84 -2.96 -9.44
C LEU A 43 2.91 -2.66 -10.51
N SER A 44 4.07 -3.31 -10.43
CA SER A 44 5.15 -3.21 -11.41
C SER A 44 4.72 -3.64 -12.82
N ALA A 45 4.05 -4.79 -12.93
CA ALA A 45 3.55 -5.28 -14.21
C ALA A 45 2.53 -4.32 -14.85
N LEU A 46 1.58 -3.80 -14.06
CA LEU A 46 0.57 -2.85 -14.54
C LEU A 46 1.19 -1.51 -14.98
N VAL A 47 2.19 -1.02 -14.26
CA VAL A 47 2.91 0.22 -14.61
C VAL A 47 3.72 0.02 -15.88
N ALA A 48 4.42 -1.10 -16.02
CA ALA A 48 5.19 -1.44 -17.22
C ALA A 48 4.27 -1.58 -18.45
N GLU A 49 3.12 -2.24 -18.29
CA GLU A 49 2.11 -2.37 -19.34
C GLU A 49 1.60 -1.00 -19.80
N GLN A 50 1.24 -0.11 -18.87
CA GLN A 50 0.78 1.23 -19.21
C GLN A 50 1.88 2.09 -19.85
N ALA A 51 3.12 1.99 -19.36
CA ALA A 51 4.26 2.71 -19.93
C ALA A 51 4.55 2.26 -21.37
N ALA A 52 4.35 0.97 -21.69
CA ALA A 52 4.48 0.46 -23.05
C ALA A 52 3.36 0.95 -23.98
N LYS A 53 2.13 1.12 -23.46
CA LYS A 53 0.98 1.63 -24.24
C LYS A 53 1.10 3.12 -24.58
N THR A 54 1.59 3.92 -23.64
CA THR A 54 1.64 5.40 -23.79
C THR A 54 2.99 5.96 -23.35
N PRO A 55 4.08 5.68 -24.10
CA PRO A 55 5.44 6.06 -23.68
C PRO A 55 5.67 7.57 -23.62
N ASP A 56 4.98 8.35 -24.46
CA ASP A 56 5.16 9.80 -24.57
C ASP A 56 4.14 10.60 -23.72
N ALA A 57 3.24 9.92 -23.01
CA ALA A 57 2.24 10.59 -22.18
C ALA A 57 2.87 11.15 -20.89
N PRO A 58 2.44 12.34 -20.42
CA PRO A 58 2.90 12.88 -19.14
C PRO A 58 2.40 12.01 -17.98
N ALA A 59 3.31 11.33 -17.27
CA ALA A 59 2.97 10.38 -16.21
C ALA A 59 3.07 10.95 -14.78
N LEU A 60 4.00 11.88 -14.52
CA LEU A 60 4.23 12.45 -13.19
C LEU A 60 4.69 13.90 -13.29
N GLN A 61 4.00 14.80 -12.61
CA GLN A 61 4.34 16.24 -12.57
C GLN A 61 4.24 16.77 -11.15
N MET A 62 5.20 17.61 -10.77
CA MET A 62 5.15 18.40 -9.54
C MET A 62 5.14 19.88 -9.92
N ARG A 63 4.21 20.65 -9.35
CA ARG A 63 4.15 22.11 -9.55
C ARG A 63 5.23 22.73 -8.67
N VAL A 64 6.37 23.12 -9.25
CA VAL A 64 7.49 23.70 -8.49
C VAL A 64 7.36 25.23 -8.49
N THR A 65 7.32 25.85 -7.31
CA THR A 65 7.66 27.28 -7.14
C THR A 65 9.18 27.40 -7.11
N CYS A 66 9.77 27.62 -8.29
CA CYS A 66 11.14 28.05 -8.60
C CYS A 66 12.37 27.46 -7.86
N SER A 67 13.31 27.07 -8.73
CA SER A 67 14.77 27.02 -8.59
C SER A 67 15.41 25.69 -8.16
N ALA A 68 16.22 25.18 -9.09
CA ALA A 68 17.38 24.32 -8.88
C ALA A 68 17.17 22.81 -8.63
N ILE A 69 16.51 22.10 -9.55
CA ILE A 69 16.82 20.67 -9.80
C ILE A 69 16.82 20.44 -11.32
N GLY A 70 17.97 20.67 -11.96
CA GLY A 70 18.16 20.47 -13.40
C GLY A 70 18.19 18.99 -13.83
N LYS A 71 18.31 18.74 -15.14
CA LYS A 71 18.43 17.39 -15.75
C LYS A 71 19.54 16.51 -15.16
N CYS A 72 20.55 17.09 -14.53
CA CYS A 72 21.63 16.34 -13.86
C CYS A 72 21.17 15.64 -12.57
N ALA A 73 20.28 16.27 -11.80
CA ALA A 73 19.76 15.66 -10.59
C ALA A 73 18.83 14.49 -10.91
N SER A 74 18.02 14.57 -11.98
CA SER A 74 17.16 13.44 -12.37
C SER A 74 17.94 12.20 -12.80
N ARG A 75 19.07 12.35 -13.51
CA ARG A 75 19.96 11.23 -13.82
C ARG A 75 20.62 10.63 -12.58
N TRP A 76 21.10 11.47 -11.67
CA TRP A 76 21.75 11.02 -10.43
C TRP A 76 20.76 10.29 -9.51
N TRP A 77 19.55 10.82 -9.37
CA TRP A 77 18.48 10.15 -8.62
C TRP A 77 18.06 8.84 -9.27
N ARG A 78 17.93 8.78 -10.61
CA ARG A 78 17.66 7.52 -11.31
C ARG A 78 18.76 6.48 -11.09
N TRP A 79 20.02 6.91 -11.08
CA TRP A 79 21.15 6.04 -10.77
C TRP A 79 21.12 5.55 -9.32
N ARG A 80 20.92 6.43 -8.33
CA ARG A 80 20.81 6.05 -6.92
C ARG A 80 19.68 5.06 -6.68
N ILE A 81 18.52 5.32 -7.26
CA ILE A 81 17.35 4.46 -7.16
C ILE A 81 17.65 3.07 -7.75
N CYS A 82 18.30 3.01 -8.92
CA CYS A 82 18.72 1.76 -9.56
C CYS A 82 19.75 0.98 -8.72
N CYS A 83 20.72 1.68 -8.13
CA CYS A 83 21.72 1.05 -7.26
C CYS A 83 21.11 0.52 -5.96
N VAL A 84 20.15 1.24 -5.37
CA VAL A 84 19.45 0.76 -4.18
C VAL A 84 18.58 -0.45 -4.54
N SER A 85 17.78 -0.38 -5.61
CA SER A 85 16.93 -1.49 -6.03
C SER A 85 17.74 -2.75 -6.35
N ALA A 86 18.93 -2.63 -6.93
CA ALA A 86 19.82 -3.75 -7.22
C ALA A 86 20.39 -4.44 -5.96
N ALA A 87 20.35 -3.78 -4.81
CA ALA A 87 20.82 -4.32 -3.53
C ALA A 87 19.68 -4.90 -2.66
N LEU A 88 18.44 -4.86 -3.13
CA LEU A 88 17.27 -5.41 -2.45
C LEU A 88 17.01 -6.85 -2.90
N ASN A 89 16.50 -7.66 -1.98
CA ASN A 89 15.90 -8.95 -2.31
C ASN A 89 14.37 -8.86 -2.25
N GLN A 90 13.69 -9.80 -2.92
CA GLN A 90 12.26 -9.94 -2.80
C GLN A 90 11.86 -10.19 -1.32
N GLY A 91 10.87 -9.44 -0.84
CA GLY A 91 10.42 -9.50 0.55
C GLY A 91 11.18 -8.59 1.52
N ASP A 92 12.24 -7.90 1.08
CA ASP A 92 12.88 -6.87 1.89
C ASP A 92 11.90 -5.72 2.18
N SER A 93 12.12 -5.01 3.29
CA SER A 93 11.40 -3.77 3.63
C SER A 93 12.37 -2.59 3.61
N VAL A 94 11.92 -1.46 3.07
CA VAL A 94 12.75 -0.27 2.83
C VAL A 94 12.13 0.98 3.45
N ALA A 95 12.84 1.63 4.37
CA ALA A 95 12.42 2.88 4.98
C ALA A 95 12.62 4.04 4.00
N VAL A 96 11.60 4.88 3.85
CA VAL A 96 11.59 6.02 2.94
C VAL A 96 11.31 7.29 3.72
N ALA A 97 12.36 8.10 3.90
CA ALA A 97 12.31 9.41 4.55
C ALA A 97 12.62 10.52 3.51
N LEU A 98 11.75 10.67 2.51
CA LEU A 98 11.91 11.65 1.44
C LEU A 98 10.80 12.73 1.52
N PRO A 99 11.13 14.03 1.34
CA PRO A 99 10.12 15.06 1.24
C PRO A 99 9.29 14.87 -0.03
N ARG A 100 8.06 15.41 -0.01
CA ARG A 100 7.14 15.35 -1.16
C ARG A 100 7.79 15.93 -2.42
N SER A 101 8.10 15.06 -3.37
CA SER A 101 8.75 15.38 -4.63
C SER A 101 8.50 14.26 -5.65
N VAL A 102 8.87 14.48 -6.92
CA VAL A 102 8.83 13.41 -7.92
C VAL A 102 9.73 12.22 -7.54
N PHE A 103 10.79 12.46 -6.76
CA PHE A 103 11.73 11.42 -6.33
C PHE A 103 11.13 10.47 -5.31
N LEU A 104 10.19 10.93 -4.49
CA LEU A 104 9.44 10.06 -3.58
C LEU A 104 8.70 8.99 -4.40
N THR A 105 7.90 9.40 -5.38
CA THR A 105 7.16 8.47 -6.25
C THR A 105 8.10 7.52 -6.99
N LEU A 106 9.20 8.02 -7.55
CA LEU A 106 10.19 7.18 -8.24
C LEU A 106 10.85 6.15 -7.30
N ALA A 107 11.16 6.53 -6.06
CA ALA A 107 11.73 5.62 -5.07
C ALA A 107 10.74 4.50 -4.71
N LEU A 108 9.45 4.83 -4.51
CA LEU A 108 8.43 3.82 -4.23
C LEU A 108 8.28 2.81 -5.37
N HIS A 109 8.23 3.28 -6.62
CA HIS A 109 8.15 2.38 -7.78
C HIS A 109 9.36 1.44 -7.86
N ALA A 110 10.57 1.95 -7.64
CA ALA A 110 11.76 1.12 -7.70
C ALA A 110 11.88 0.09 -6.57
N ILE A 111 11.37 0.40 -5.38
CA ILE A 111 11.26 -0.56 -4.27
C ILE A 111 10.33 -1.71 -4.68
N VAL A 112 9.17 -1.38 -5.25
CA VAL A 112 8.20 -2.38 -5.72
C VAL A 112 8.74 -3.20 -6.91
N GLU A 113 9.44 -2.56 -7.85
CA GLU A 113 10.15 -3.25 -8.95
C GLU A 113 11.19 -4.25 -8.45
N ALA A 114 11.85 -3.96 -7.33
CA ALA A 114 12.80 -4.88 -6.71
C ALA A 114 12.11 -6.01 -5.91
N GLY A 115 10.78 -6.05 -5.89
CA GLY A 115 10.00 -7.02 -5.10
C GLY A 115 10.02 -6.74 -3.59
N ALA A 116 10.34 -5.52 -3.18
CA ALA A 116 10.39 -5.09 -1.79
C ALA A 116 9.17 -4.24 -1.41
N ALA A 117 8.93 -4.09 -0.10
CA ALA A 117 7.90 -3.21 0.45
C ALA A 117 8.53 -1.89 0.93
N TRP A 118 7.82 -0.77 0.82
CA TRP A 118 8.28 0.50 1.39
C TRP A 118 7.59 0.76 2.74
N LEU A 119 8.32 1.43 3.63
CA LEU A 119 7.85 1.93 4.91
C LEU A 119 8.07 3.45 4.94
N PRO A 120 7.03 4.28 4.80
CA PRO A 120 7.19 5.72 4.86
C PRO A 120 7.54 6.14 6.30
N LEU A 121 8.54 7.01 6.44
CA LEU A 121 8.91 7.61 7.73
C LEU A 121 8.59 9.10 7.71
N ASP A 122 7.97 9.59 8.79
CA ASP A 122 7.73 11.02 8.97
C ASP A 122 8.95 11.68 9.62
N THR A 123 9.65 12.49 8.82
CA THR A 123 10.81 13.29 9.28
C THR A 123 10.42 14.40 10.26
N GLY A 124 9.12 14.71 10.41
CA GLY A 124 8.61 15.63 11.41
C GLY A 124 8.53 15.04 12.82
N TYR A 125 8.66 13.72 12.95
CA TYR A 125 8.59 13.03 14.23
C TYR A 125 9.96 12.98 14.92
N PRO A 126 10.06 13.22 16.24
CA PRO A 126 11.31 13.04 16.99
C PRO A 126 11.91 11.64 16.83
N ASP A 127 13.25 11.56 16.85
CA ASP A 127 14.04 10.35 16.56
C ASP A 127 13.73 9.15 17.48
N ASP A 128 13.27 9.40 18.72
CA ASP A 128 12.95 8.37 19.72
C ASP A 128 11.53 7.80 19.62
N SER A 129 10.76 8.19 18.59
CA SER A 129 9.40 7.68 18.41
C SER A 129 9.36 6.26 17.88
N PRO A 130 8.42 5.41 18.34
CA PRO A 130 8.23 4.07 17.80
C PRO A 130 7.93 4.05 16.28
N GLU A 131 7.43 5.15 15.71
CA GLU A 131 7.14 5.30 14.28
C GLU A 131 8.41 5.50 13.43
N ASN A 132 9.46 6.10 14.00
CA ASN A 132 10.77 6.28 13.37
C ASN A 132 11.78 5.17 13.75
N ASP A 133 11.35 4.18 14.54
CA ASP A 133 12.17 3.05 14.99
C ASP A 133 12.32 1.97 13.90
N ALA A 134 12.94 2.35 12.77
CA ALA A 134 13.38 1.43 11.73
C ALA A 134 14.43 0.41 12.22
N GLY A 135 14.88 0.51 13.48
CA GLY A 135 15.82 -0.43 14.09
C GLY A 135 15.18 -1.77 14.50
N LYS A 136 13.85 -1.82 14.68
CA LYS A 136 13.13 -3.04 15.09
C LYS A 136 12.73 -3.96 13.93
N MET A 137 12.63 -3.43 12.72
CA MET A 137 12.39 -4.20 11.51
C MET A 137 13.72 -4.29 10.74
N ARG A 138 14.01 -5.40 10.04
CA ARG A 138 15.20 -5.49 9.16
C ARG A 138 15.01 -4.59 7.94
N VAL A 139 15.12 -3.29 8.15
CA VAL A 139 14.78 -2.26 7.16
C VAL A 139 16.05 -1.69 6.56
N ARG A 140 16.14 -1.72 5.24
CA ARG A 140 17.18 -0.98 4.52
C ARG A 140 16.76 0.48 4.42
N ARG A 141 17.70 1.41 4.62
CA ARG A 141 17.43 2.86 4.51
C ARG A 141 17.86 3.36 3.12
N CYS A 142 16.99 4.15 2.48
CA CYS A 142 17.26 4.87 1.23
C CYS A 142 17.86 6.27 1.47
#